data_AF-A0A662SA25-F1
#
_entry.id   AF-A0A662SA25-F1
#
_cell.length_a   1.000
_cell.length_b   1.000
_cell.length_c   1.000
_cell.angle_alpha   90.00
_cell.angle_beta   90.00
_cell.angle_gamma   90.00
#
_symmetry.space_group_name_H-M   'P 1'
#
loop_
_entity.id
_entity.type
_entity.pdbx_description
1 polymer ?
#
loop_
_entity_poly.entity_id
_entity_poly.type
_entity_poly.pdbx_seq_one_letter_code
_entity_poly.pdbx_strand_id
1 'polypeptide(L)'
;MFEKAIEVASNHYRFLQEGKYEEWLSTLTKDLRETASVRGSSPDFWWRTGRRYVTAYGVRYEYYKVDEKLSRATKVKIFFKRLNPNGTPRGSPVPIWLIKENEEWKVFQASY
;
A
#
# COMPACT_ATOMS: atom_id res chain seq x y z
N MET A 1 11.69 13.47 -7.03
CA MET A 1 12.31 13.14 -5.71
C MET A 1 11.80 11.81 -5.14
N PHE A 2 10.50 11.51 -5.16
CA PHE A 2 9.93 10.29 -4.54
C PHE A 2 9.53 9.19 -5.53
N GLU A 3 10.04 9.20 -6.76
CA GLU A 3 9.61 8.28 -7.84
C GLU A 3 9.72 6.81 -7.44
N LYS A 4 10.84 6.40 -6.82
CA LYS A 4 11.02 5.03 -6.35
C LYS A 4 10.04 4.64 -5.24
N ALA A 5 9.68 5.57 -4.37
CA ALA A 5 8.69 5.31 -3.33
C ALA A 5 7.26 5.21 -3.91
N ILE A 6 6.93 6.04 -4.90
CA ILE A 6 5.68 5.95 -5.65
C ILE A 6 5.58 4.60 -6.38
N GLU A 7 6.69 4.14 -6.98
CA GLU A 7 6.78 2.83 -7.62
C GLU A 7 6.49 1.69 -6.63
N VAL A 8 7.15 1.67 -5.47
CA VAL A 8 6.90 0.66 -4.43
C VAL A 8 5.45 0.70 -3.93
N ALA A 9 4.91 1.90 -3.68
CA ALA A 9 3.53 2.06 -3.23
C ALA A 9 2.50 1.59 -4.28
N SER A 10 2.78 1.85 -5.56
CA SER A 10 1.92 1.41 -6.65
C SER A 10 2.00 -0.11 -6.83
N ASN A 11 3.20 -0.67 -6.74
CA ASN A 11 3.43 -2.12 -6.78
C ASN A 11 2.72 -2.83 -5.62
N HIS A 12 2.74 -2.25 -4.42
CA HIS A 12 2.02 -2.77 -3.26
C HIS A 12 0.52 -2.98 -3.56
N TYR A 13 -0.19 -1.96 -4.04
CA TYR A 13 -1.61 -2.14 -4.39
C TYR A 13 -1.83 -3.01 -5.63
N ARG A 14 -0.92 -2.96 -6.62
CA ARG A 14 -0.99 -3.85 -7.80
C ARG A 14 -0.88 -5.32 -7.40
N PHE A 15 0.09 -5.69 -6.57
CA PHE A 15 0.26 -7.07 -6.10
C PHE A 15 -0.91 -7.52 -5.24
N LEU A 16 -1.47 -6.63 -4.41
CA LEU A 16 -2.74 -6.89 -3.74
C LEU A 16 -3.86 -7.18 -4.74
N GLN A 17 -4.01 -6.37 -5.80
CA GLN A 17 -5.04 -6.55 -6.82
C GLN A 17 -4.88 -7.89 -7.57
N GLU A 18 -3.65 -8.23 -7.93
CA GLU A 18 -3.29 -9.46 -8.65
C GLU A 18 -3.29 -10.72 -7.77
N GLY A 19 -3.37 -10.57 -6.44
CA GLY A 19 -3.36 -11.71 -5.51
C GLY A 19 -1.97 -12.31 -5.30
N LYS A 20 -0.94 -11.54 -5.60
CA LYS A 20 0.48 -11.89 -5.47
C LYS A 20 0.96 -11.62 -4.05
N TYR A 21 0.71 -12.55 -3.14
CA TYR A 21 0.96 -12.37 -1.71
C TYR A 21 2.44 -12.16 -1.38
N GLU A 22 3.33 -12.97 -1.95
CA GLU A 22 4.77 -12.89 -1.67
C GLU A 22 5.38 -11.59 -2.20
N GLU A 23 4.98 -11.16 -3.40
CA GLU A 23 5.41 -9.90 -3.96
C GLU A 23 4.83 -8.71 -3.19
N TRP A 24 3.57 -8.79 -2.75
CA TRP A 24 2.97 -7.81 -1.85
C TRP A 24 3.75 -7.72 -0.53
N LEU A 25 4.07 -8.87 0.07
CA LEU A 25 4.81 -8.97 1.31
C LEU A 25 6.21 -8.35 1.18
N SER A 26 6.88 -8.55 0.03
CA SER A 26 8.21 -8.00 -0.26
C SER A 26 8.28 -6.47 -0.24
N THR A 27 7.14 -5.79 -0.38
CA THR A 27 7.06 -4.32 -0.31
C THR A 27 7.08 -3.78 1.12
N LEU A 28 6.80 -4.61 2.12
CA LEU A 28 6.71 -4.21 3.52
C LEU A 28 8.09 -4.10 4.18
N THR A 29 8.16 -3.33 5.26
CA THR A 29 9.34 -3.30 6.14
C THR A 29 9.66 -4.68 6.69
N LYS A 30 10.91 -4.89 7.11
CA LYS A 30 11.35 -6.18 7.68
C LYS A 30 10.44 -6.65 8.82
N ASP A 31 10.17 -5.80 9.80
CA ASP A 31 9.38 -6.14 10.99
C ASP A 31 7.93 -6.55 10.64
N LEU A 32 7.34 -5.89 9.65
CA LEU A 32 6.01 -6.26 9.16
C LEU A 32 6.03 -7.60 8.43
N ARG A 33 7.08 -7.90 7.66
CA ARG A 33 7.18 -9.21 6.98
C ARG A 33 7.26 -10.36 7.98
N GLU A 34 8.03 -10.18 9.04
CA GLU A 34 8.22 -11.21 10.08
C GLU A 34 6.93 -11.54 10.85
N THR A 35 5.98 -10.60 10.91
CA THR A 35 4.70 -10.77 11.62
C THR A 35 3.52 -11.10 10.70
N ALA A 36 3.74 -11.22 9.38
CA ALA A 36 2.65 -11.36 8.42
C ALA A 36 1.89 -12.69 8.49
N SER A 37 2.51 -13.75 9.01
CA SER A 37 1.88 -15.05 9.26
C SER A 37 1.07 -15.09 10.56
N VAL A 38 1.23 -14.09 11.44
CA VAL A 38 0.53 -14.02 12.72
C VAL A 38 -0.88 -13.49 12.49
N ARG A 39 -1.90 -14.32 12.70
CA ARG A 39 -3.30 -13.91 12.53
C ARG A 39 -3.65 -12.71 13.41
N GLY A 40 -4.27 -11.70 12.81
CA GLY A 40 -4.62 -10.44 13.48
C GLY A 40 -3.50 -9.41 13.56
N SER A 41 -2.30 -9.71 13.05
CA SER A 41 -1.26 -8.71 12.83
C SER A 41 -1.70 -7.67 11.79
N SER A 42 -1.04 -6.51 11.78
CA SER A 42 -1.34 -5.47 10.79
C SER A 42 -1.24 -5.99 9.35
N PRO A 43 -0.18 -6.72 8.92
CA PRO A 43 -0.11 -7.28 7.57
C PRO A 43 -1.21 -8.31 7.25
N ASP A 44 -1.56 -9.21 8.18
CA ASP A 44 -2.67 -10.17 7.98
C ASP A 44 -3.99 -9.42 7.76
N PHE A 45 -4.27 -8.45 8.63
CA PHE A 45 -5.47 -7.61 8.53
C PHE A 45 -5.51 -6.83 7.21
N TRP A 46 -4.40 -6.23 6.81
CA TRP A 46 -4.24 -5.47 5.57
C TRP A 46 -4.48 -6.33 4.34
N TRP A 47 -3.82 -7.48 4.25
CA TRP A 47 -4.01 -8.41 3.15
C TRP A 47 -5.47 -8.86 3.04
N ARG A 48 -6.06 -9.34 4.14
CA ARG A 48 -7.45 -9.81 4.15
C ARG A 48 -8.44 -8.72 3.77
N THR A 49 -8.26 -7.52 4.32
CA THR A 49 -9.16 -6.38 4.06
C THR A 49 -9.02 -5.90 2.63
N GLY A 50 -7.79 -5.65 2.17
CA GLY A 50 -7.51 -5.24 0.80
C GLY A 50 -7.99 -6.27 -0.22
N ARG A 51 -7.72 -7.56 -0.01
CA ARG A 51 -8.20 -8.63 -0.89
C ARG A 51 -9.72 -8.67 -0.94
N ARG A 52 -10.41 -8.55 0.20
CA ARG A 52 -11.88 -8.45 0.21
C ARG A 52 -12.38 -7.27 -0.64
N TYR A 53 -11.75 -6.10 -0.53
CA TYR A 53 -12.12 -4.95 -1.36
C TYR A 53 -11.95 -5.21 -2.85
N VAL A 54 -10.83 -5.82 -3.24
CA VAL A 54 -10.55 -6.16 -4.63
C VAL A 54 -11.51 -7.24 -5.15
N THR A 55 -11.64 -8.36 -4.44
CA THR A 55 -12.34 -9.54 -4.97
C THR A 55 -13.86 -9.48 -4.81
N ALA A 56 -14.37 -8.90 -3.71
CA ALA A 56 -15.81 -8.84 -3.47
C ALA A 56 -16.45 -7.57 -4.04
N TYR A 57 -15.70 -6.47 -4.12
CA TYR A 57 -16.24 -5.17 -4.56
C TYR A 57 -15.57 -4.63 -5.84
N GLY A 58 -14.56 -5.32 -6.39
CA GLY A 58 -13.86 -4.90 -7.60
C GLY A 58 -13.11 -3.58 -7.45
N VAL A 59 -12.69 -3.24 -6.22
CA VAL A 59 -11.99 -1.98 -5.95
C VAL A 59 -10.61 -1.98 -6.59
N ARG A 60 -10.25 -0.84 -7.16
CA ARG A 60 -8.91 -0.55 -7.71
C ARG A 60 -8.30 0.64 -7.00
N TYR A 61 -6.97 0.65 -6.89
CA TYR A 61 -6.23 1.75 -6.32
C TYR A 61 -5.42 2.45 -7.40
N GLU A 62 -5.50 3.78 -7.46
CA GLU A 62 -4.77 4.59 -8.45
C GLU A 62 -3.97 5.66 -7.72
N TYR A 63 -2.70 5.83 -8.11
CA TYR A 63 -1.85 6.87 -7.55
C TYR A 63 -2.54 8.24 -7.68
N TYR A 64 -2.50 9.03 -6.62
CA TYR A 64 -3.09 10.37 -6.62
C TYR A 64 -2.05 11.45 -6.45
N LYS A 65 -1.39 11.50 -5.28
CA LYS A 65 -0.41 12.53 -4.96
C LYS A 65 0.48 12.13 -3.80
N VAL A 66 1.64 12.78 -3.71
CA VAL A 66 2.47 12.79 -2.51
C VAL A 66 2.01 13.92 -1.58
N ASP A 67 2.05 13.68 -0.27
CA ASP A 67 1.90 14.73 0.73
C ASP A 67 3.28 15.34 1.04
N GLU A 68 3.65 16.38 0.30
CA GLU A 68 4.98 16.99 0.42
C GLU A 68 5.25 17.59 1.82
N LYS A 69 4.20 18.05 2.51
CA LYS A 69 4.35 18.63 3.86
C LYS A 69 4.82 17.60 4.87
N LEU A 70 4.32 16.37 4.76
CA LEU A 70 4.64 15.25 5.63
C LEU A 70 5.75 14.34 5.10
N SER A 71 6.32 14.66 3.93
CA SER A 71 7.37 13.85 3.29
C SER A 71 8.76 14.46 3.49
N ARG A 72 9.74 13.59 3.70
CA ARG A 72 11.16 13.86 3.96
C ARG A 72 12.01 12.83 3.23
N ALA A 73 13.32 13.03 3.19
CA ALA A 73 14.25 12.16 2.45
C ALA A 73 14.15 10.66 2.82
N THR A 74 13.76 10.33 4.05
CA THR A 74 13.69 8.95 4.59
C THR A 74 12.27 8.46 4.85
N LYS A 75 11.25 9.30 4.66
CA LYS A 75 9.85 8.97 4.97
C LYS A 75 8.91 9.71 4.04
N VAL A 76 7.98 9.02 3.40
CA VAL A 76 7.02 9.64 2.47
C VAL A 76 5.61 9.17 2.79
N LYS A 77 4.64 10.07 2.60
CA LYS A 77 3.22 9.78 2.64
C LYS A 77 2.63 9.97 1.24
N ILE A 78 1.99 8.94 0.73
CA ILE A 78 1.41 8.93 -0.62
C ILE A 78 -0.08 8.64 -0.50
N PHE A 79 -0.90 9.31 -1.30
CA PHE A 79 -2.33 9.07 -1.37
C PHE A 79 -2.69 8.32 -2.65
N PHE A 80 -3.63 7.39 -2.53
CA PHE A 80 -4.22 6.64 -3.63
C PHE A 80 -5.73 6.86 -3.65
N LYS A 81 -6.31 7.07 -4.83
CA LYS A 81 -7.76 7.00 -5.01
C LYS A 81 -8.19 5.54 -4.87
N ARG A 82 -9.26 5.30 -4.13
CA ARG A 82 -10.02 4.04 -4.19
C ARG A 82 -11.14 4.21 -5.20
N LEU A 83 -11.20 3.34 -6.19
CA LEU A 83 -12.18 3.41 -7.27
C LEU A 83 -13.05 2.16 -7.27
N ASN A 84 -14.35 2.34 -7.48
CA ASN A 84 -15.27 1.25 -7.82
C ASN A 84 -14.94 0.72 -9.24
N PRO A 85 -15.51 -0.44 -9.65
CA PRO A 85 -15.28 -1.01 -10.99
C PRO A 85 -15.56 -0.01 -12.12
N ASN A 86 -16.63 0.78 -11.99
CA ASN A 86 -17.03 1.81 -12.95
C ASN A 86 -16.16 3.09 -12.92
N GLY A 87 -15.09 3.12 -12.13
CA GLY A 87 -14.15 4.24 -12.04
C GLY A 87 -14.60 5.38 -11.11
N THR A 88 -15.79 5.29 -10.50
CA THR A 88 -16.22 6.30 -9.53
C THR A 88 -15.46 6.18 -8.21
N PRO A 89 -15.21 7.28 -7.49
CA PRO A 89 -14.55 7.21 -6.18
C PRO A 89 -15.32 6.39 -5.16
N ARG A 90 -14.59 5.59 -4.37
CA ARG A 90 -15.11 4.84 -3.23
C ARG A 90 -14.58 5.43 -1.92
N GLY A 91 -15.20 6.54 -1.51
CA GLY A 91 -14.77 7.33 -0.36
C GLY A 91 -13.58 8.24 -0.67
N SER A 92 -12.92 8.73 0.36
CA SER A 92 -11.74 9.60 0.23
C SER A 92 -10.49 8.81 -0.19
N PRO A 93 -9.49 9.48 -0.80
CA PRO A 93 -8.18 8.88 -1.04
C PRO A 93 -7.54 8.34 0.25
N VAL A 94 -6.92 7.18 0.17
CA VAL A 94 -6.29 6.50 1.30
C VAL A 94 -4.79 6.72 1.33
N PRO A 95 -4.19 6.90 2.51
CA PRO A 95 -2.75 7.06 2.64
C PRO A 95 -2.03 5.71 2.64
N ILE A 96 -0.81 5.70 2.11
CA ILE A 96 0.22 4.69 2.34
C ILE A 96 1.51 5.42 2.71
N TRP A 97 2.16 4.94 3.75
CA TRP A 97 3.40 5.49 4.24
C TRP A 97 4.56 4.55 3.99
N LEU A 98 5.67 5.12 3.52
CA LEU A 98 6.90 4.40 3.26
C LEU A 98 8.05 5.04 4.04
N ILE A 99 8.99 4.21 4.46
CA ILE A 99 10.29 4.61 5.02
C ILE A 99 11.42 4.02 4.18
N LYS A 100 12.60 4.62 4.29
CA LYS A 100 13.82 4.10 3.67
C LYS A 100 14.52 3.15 4.64
N GLU A 101 14.61 1.87 4.31
CA GLU A 101 15.35 0.82 5.03
C GLU A 101 16.48 0.32 4.14
N ASN A 102 17.74 0.41 4.60
CA ASN A 102 18.92 -0.03 3.83
C ASN A 102 18.94 0.52 2.39
N GLU A 103 18.68 1.82 2.25
CA GLU A 103 18.57 2.52 0.96
C GLU A 103 17.37 2.14 0.07
N GLU A 104 16.52 1.19 0.48
CA GLU A 104 15.29 0.81 -0.23
C GLU A 104 14.04 1.42 0.41
N TRP A 105 13.05 1.78 -0.41
CA TRP A 105 11.74 2.20 0.11
C TRP A 105 10.88 0.99 0.48
N LYS A 106 10.32 0.99 1.69
CA LYS A 106 9.44 -0.05 2.23
C LYS A 106 8.19 0.55 2.84
N VAL A 107 7.06 -0.16 2.69
CA VAL A 107 5.77 0.21 3.28
C VAL A 107 5.77 -0.15 4.76
N PHE A 108 5.53 0.83 5.63
CA PHE A 108 5.38 0.59 7.07
C PHE A 108 3.95 0.84 7.58
N GLN A 109 3.08 1.46 6.75
CA GLN A 109 1.67 1.63 7.06
C GLN A 109 0.85 1.76 5.77
N ALA A 110 -0.23 0.99 5.63
CA ALA A 110 -1.15 1.07 4.48
C ALA A 110 -2.61 1.20 4.94
N SER A 111 -3.48 1.66 4.03
CA SER A 111 -4.92 1.78 4.25
C SER A 111 -5.66 1.27 3.01
N TYR A 112 -6.75 0.52 3.20
CA TYR A 112 -7.46 -0.18 2.11
C TYR A 112 -8.92 0.19 2.05
#